data_AF-A0A238Y7S2-F1
#
_entry.id   AF-A0A238Y7S2-F1
#
_cell.length_a   1.000
_cell.length_b   1.000
_cell.length_c   1.000
_cell.angle_alpha   90.00
_cell.angle_beta   90.00
_cell.angle_gamma   90.00
#
_symmetry.space_group_name_H-M   'P 1'
#
loop_
_entity.id
_entity.type
_entity.pdbx_description
1 polymer ?
#
loop_
_entity_poly.entity_id
_entity_poly.type
_entity_poly.pdbx_seq_one_letter_code
_entity_poly.pdbx_strand_id
1 'polypeptide(L)'
;MELLTWTPILFAKKEFPRDESGKPFLPGNVIKEGIISAFIYYYIKKDRDIESRVKLYLLKQHLNPDEVVRRIKEIISDKYPEILNFEVIERIDLSSGEIYTTTAEVFHLKNWKEIETFKVEVFKGKIELPLKIKILEKLKAAGHSFCEALARMEMRMLGEHPIVETFYKPLLNDMKRWEIPLRLGMWTDTKFRGNLLFFWRIKEVRNRIFEELKIDIRPTKVIYLPREKATAGWCEIKI
;
A
#
# COMPACT_ATOMS: atom_id res chain seq x y z
N MET A 1 13.73 -15.67 -1.05
CA MET A 1 12.53 -14.83 -0.84
C MET A 1 11.71 -14.77 -2.11
N GLU A 2 10.40 -14.86 -1.94
CA GLU A 2 9.43 -14.94 -3.03
C GLU A 2 8.29 -13.97 -2.74
N LEU A 3 7.80 -13.28 -3.77
CA LEU A 3 6.60 -12.47 -3.69
C LEU A 3 5.40 -13.31 -4.18
N LEU A 4 4.43 -13.50 -3.29
CA LEU A 4 3.15 -14.15 -3.60
C LEU A 4 2.06 -13.09 -3.72
N THR A 5 1.31 -13.08 -4.83
CA THR A 5 0.19 -12.16 -5.01
C THR A 5 -1.14 -12.87 -4.71
N TRP A 6 -1.63 -12.70 -3.48
CA TRP A 6 -2.93 -13.25 -3.05
C TRP A 6 -4.11 -12.60 -3.78
N THR A 7 -3.94 -11.34 -4.18
CA THR A 7 -4.82 -10.67 -5.15
C THR A 7 -3.95 -10.06 -6.25
N PRO A 8 -4.45 -9.90 -7.48
CA PRO A 8 -3.64 -9.37 -8.56
C PRO A 8 -3.09 -7.97 -8.25
N ILE A 9 -1.87 -7.72 -8.70
CA ILE A 9 -1.27 -6.39 -8.71
C ILE A 9 -1.52 -5.74 -10.07
N LEU A 10 -1.64 -4.42 -10.10
CA LEU A 10 -1.55 -3.61 -11.31
C LEU A 10 -0.52 -2.50 -11.08
N PHE A 11 0.20 -2.11 -12.11
CA PHE A 11 1.21 -1.05 -11.98
C PHE A 11 0.59 0.35 -12.06
N ALA A 12 -0.31 0.56 -13.02
CA ALA A 12 -1.00 1.82 -13.29
C ALA A 12 -2.32 1.51 -14.02
N LYS A 13 -3.09 2.53 -14.43
CA LYS A 13 -4.26 2.37 -15.32
C LYS A 13 -3.88 2.00 -16.77
N LYS A 14 -2.76 1.30 -16.95
CA LYS A 14 -2.15 0.87 -18.20
C LYS A 14 -1.39 -0.43 -17.99
N GLU A 15 -0.79 -0.96 -19.05
CA GLU A 15 0.04 -2.16 -19.04
C GLU A 15 1.27 -2.04 -18.13
N PHE A 16 1.82 -3.18 -17.70
CA PHE A 16 3.14 -3.23 -17.09
C PHE A 16 4.19 -2.70 -18.08
N PRO A 17 5.25 -2.04 -17.61
CA PRO A 17 6.36 -1.71 -18.49
C PRO A 17 6.97 -2.99 -19.07
N ARG A 18 7.46 -2.87 -20.30
CA ARG A 18 8.15 -3.93 -21.04
C ARG A 18 9.63 -3.61 -21.15
N ASP A 19 10.49 -4.63 -21.08
CA ASP A 19 11.91 -4.49 -21.37
C ASP A 19 12.18 -4.37 -22.88
N GLU A 20 13.45 -4.28 -23.26
CA GLU A 20 13.89 -4.19 -24.66
C GLU A 20 13.49 -5.41 -25.50
N SER A 21 13.25 -6.55 -24.87
CA SER A 21 12.78 -7.79 -25.50
C SER A 21 11.24 -7.92 -25.50
N GLY A 22 10.51 -6.90 -25.04
CA GLY A 22 9.05 -6.92 -24.93
C GLY A 22 8.51 -7.68 -23.71
N LYS A 23 9.37 -8.13 -22.79
CA LYS A 23 8.94 -8.89 -21.60
C LYS A 23 8.42 -7.97 -20.50
N PRO A 24 7.28 -8.29 -19.88
CA PRO A 24 6.71 -7.51 -18.79
C PRO A 24 7.54 -7.61 -17.53
N PHE A 25 7.71 -6.47 -16.85
CA PHE A 25 8.36 -6.42 -15.55
C PHE A 25 7.61 -5.53 -14.57
N LEU A 26 7.80 -5.81 -13.27
CA LEU A 26 7.40 -4.92 -12.20
C LEU A 26 8.59 -4.05 -11.79
N PRO A 27 8.45 -2.71 -11.82
CA PRO A 27 9.48 -1.82 -11.31
C PRO A 27 9.74 -2.04 -9.81
N GLY A 28 11.01 -2.17 -9.42
CA GLY A 28 11.43 -2.42 -8.04
C GLY A 28 11.00 -1.34 -7.05
N ASN A 29 10.74 -0.11 -7.52
CA ASN A 29 10.19 0.96 -6.68
C ASN A 29 8.80 0.63 -6.15
N VAL A 30 8.02 -0.21 -6.82
CA VAL A 30 6.71 -0.68 -6.32
C VAL A 30 6.88 -1.46 -5.02
N ILE A 31 7.88 -2.35 -4.96
CA ILE A 31 8.21 -3.10 -3.73
C ILE A 31 8.74 -2.15 -2.66
N LYS A 32 9.65 -1.24 -3.03
CA LYS A 32 10.22 -0.26 -2.11
C LYS A 32 9.12 0.59 -1.46
N GLU A 33 8.17 1.09 -2.23
CA GLU A 33 7.05 1.89 -1.73
C GLU A 33 6.14 1.12 -0.76
N GLY A 34 5.87 -0.15 -1.05
CA GLY A 34 5.09 -1.02 -0.15
C GLY A 34 5.79 -1.24 1.19
N ILE A 35 7.08 -1.58 1.16
CA ILE A 35 7.92 -1.77 2.35
C ILE A 35 8.01 -0.46 3.16
N ILE A 36 8.27 0.67 2.49
CA ILE A 36 8.38 1.97 3.16
C ILE A 36 7.04 2.38 3.80
N SER A 37 5.90 2.13 3.14
CA SER A 37 4.58 2.40 3.72
C SER A 37 4.36 1.62 5.02
N ALA A 38 4.76 0.34 5.03
CA ALA A 38 4.69 -0.49 6.22
C ALA A 38 5.58 0.05 7.35
N PHE A 39 6.83 0.41 7.06
CA PHE A 39 7.74 1.02 8.04
C PHE A 39 7.24 2.35 8.57
N ILE A 40 6.75 3.24 7.70
CA ILE A 40 6.18 4.54 8.12
C ILE A 40 5.09 4.31 9.17
N TYR A 41 4.12 3.45 8.88
CA TYR A 41 3.04 3.15 9.82
C TYR A 41 3.57 2.55 11.12
N TYR A 42 4.48 1.58 11.03
CA TYR A 42 5.04 0.88 12.18
C TYR A 42 5.77 1.82 13.15
N TYR A 43 6.68 2.64 12.64
CA TYR A 43 7.51 3.51 13.48
C TYR A 43 6.72 4.68 14.07
N ILE A 44 5.80 5.27 13.31
CA ILE A 44 4.90 6.29 13.86
C ILE A 44 4.05 5.70 15.00
N LYS A 45 3.56 4.47 14.85
CA LYS A 45 2.77 3.80 15.89
C LYS A 45 3.58 3.42 17.13
N LYS A 46 4.85 3.05 16.96
CA LYS A 46 5.68 2.47 18.02
C LYS A 46 6.50 3.51 18.79
N ASP A 47 6.90 4.60 18.14
CA ASP A 47 7.80 5.61 18.69
C ASP A 47 7.09 6.96 18.83
N ARG A 48 6.79 7.34 20.08
CA ARG A 48 6.07 8.59 20.42
C ARG A 48 6.81 9.85 19.99
N ASP A 49 8.14 9.82 19.93
CA ASP A 49 8.94 10.97 19.49
C ASP A 49 8.80 11.15 17.97
N ILE A 50 8.90 10.06 17.20
CA ILE A 50 8.58 10.09 15.77
C ILE A 50 7.13 10.51 15.53
N GLU A 51 6.17 9.94 16.25
CA GLU A 51 4.76 10.32 16.17
C GLU A 51 4.57 11.83 16.35
N SER A 52 5.19 12.39 17.39
CA SER A 52 5.10 13.81 17.74
C SER A 52 5.73 14.69 16.66
N ARG A 53 6.92 14.34 16.18
CA ARG A 53 7.63 15.08 15.11
C ARG A 53 6.82 15.08 13.82
N VAL A 54 6.26 13.93 13.42
CA VAL A 54 5.41 13.84 12.23
C VAL A 54 4.11 14.60 12.43
N LYS A 55 3.46 14.49 13.59
CA LYS A 55 2.25 15.25 13.91
C LYS A 55 2.49 16.76 13.81
N LEU A 56 3.55 17.27 14.43
CA LEU A 56 3.92 18.68 14.38
C LEU A 56 4.18 19.15 12.95
N TYR A 57 4.84 18.33 12.13
CA TYR A 57 5.02 18.62 10.71
C TYR A 57 3.67 18.74 9.97
N LEU A 58 2.78 17.75 10.15
CA LEU A 58 1.46 17.72 9.49
C LEU A 58 0.51 18.83 9.96
N LEU A 59 0.81 19.48 11.09
CA LEU A 59 0.01 20.61 11.60
C LEU A 59 0.46 21.99 11.08
N LYS A 60 1.59 22.08 10.37
CA LYS A 60 2.10 23.34 9.81
C LYS A 60 1.16 23.98 8.79
N GLN A 61 1.34 25.28 8.55
CA GLN A 61 0.75 25.99 7.42
C GLN A 61 1.55 25.76 6.14
N HIS A 62 0.90 25.90 4.99
CA HIS A 62 1.52 25.86 3.67
C HIS A 62 2.25 24.53 3.37
N LEU A 63 1.59 23.42 3.71
CA LEU A 63 2.10 22.11 3.31
C LEU A 63 2.15 22.00 1.79
N ASN A 64 3.28 21.57 1.25
CA ASN A 64 3.34 21.15 -0.15
C ASN A 64 2.92 19.67 -0.21
N PRO A 65 1.81 19.33 -0.90
CA PRO A 65 1.28 17.97 -0.93
C PRO A 65 2.23 16.96 -1.59
N ASP A 66 3.14 17.40 -2.47
CA ASP A 66 4.12 16.53 -3.13
C ASP A 66 5.32 16.20 -2.22
N GLU A 67 5.49 16.97 -1.15
CA GLU A 67 6.62 16.86 -0.23
C GLU A 67 6.29 16.12 1.06
N VAL A 68 4.99 15.98 1.39
CA VAL A 68 4.53 15.40 2.67
C VAL A 68 5.17 14.04 2.96
N VAL A 69 5.09 13.13 2.01
CA VAL A 69 5.60 11.77 2.19
C VAL A 69 7.12 11.75 2.28
N ARG A 70 7.82 12.59 1.49
CA ARG A 70 9.29 12.70 1.58
C ARG A 70 9.70 13.21 2.97
N ARG A 71 9.08 14.27 3.47
CA ARG A 71 9.38 14.82 4.80
C ARG A 71 9.11 13.83 5.93
N ILE A 72 8.06 13.01 5.82
CA ILE A 72 7.81 11.93 6.78
C ILE A 72 8.94 10.90 6.74
N LYS A 73 9.36 10.47 5.55
CA LYS A 73 10.49 9.53 5.42
C LYS A 73 11.75 10.09 6.07
N GLU A 74 12.04 11.37 5.86
CA GLU A 74 13.18 12.08 6.48
C GLU A 74 13.12 12.04 8.01
N ILE A 75 12.00 12.45 8.59
CA ILE A 75 11.81 12.46 10.06
C ILE A 75 12.09 11.08 10.67
N ILE A 76 11.63 10.01 10.02
CA ILE A 76 11.83 8.64 10.50
C ILE A 76 13.28 8.20 10.26
N SER A 77 13.85 8.48 9.09
CA SER A 77 15.23 8.09 8.75
C SER A 77 16.29 8.82 9.57
N ASP A 78 16.00 10.00 10.12
CA ASP A 78 16.89 10.69 11.06
C ASP A 78 17.21 9.82 12.29
N LYS A 79 16.25 8.99 12.71
CA LYS A 79 16.37 8.11 13.88
C LYS A 79 16.61 6.65 13.50
N TYR A 80 16.04 6.23 12.37
CA TYR A 80 16.09 4.86 11.87
C TYR A 80 16.56 4.85 10.41
N PRO A 81 17.83 5.18 10.14
CA PRO A 81 18.35 5.28 8.77
C PRO A 81 18.27 3.95 8.01
N GLU A 82 18.25 2.82 8.74
CA GLU A 82 18.19 1.50 8.15
C GLU A 82 16.89 1.21 7.38
N ILE A 83 15.80 1.96 7.59
CA ILE A 83 14.50 1.74 6.93
C ILE A 83 14.52 2.10 5.45
N LEU A 84 15.47 2.94 5.04
CA LEU A 84 15.69 3.31 3.64
C LEU A 84 16.87 2.54 3.03
N ASN A 85 17.61 1.78 3.86
CA ASN A 85 18.80 1.06 3.45
C ASN A 85 18.47 -0.41 3.15
N PHE A 86 17.78 -0.63 2.03
CA PHE A 86 17.53 -1.96 1.48
C PHE A 86 17.58 -1.93 -0.05
N GLU A 87 18.06 -3.02 -0.64
CA GLU A 87 18.19 -3.16 -2.09
C GLU A 87 17.08 -4.06 -2.63
N VAL A 88 16.45 -3.58 -3.69
CA VAL A 88 15.55 -4.35 -4.56
C VAL A 88 16.03 -4.13 -5.98
N ILE A 89 16.10 -5.20 -6.77
CA ILE A 89 16.41 -5.10 -8.20
C ILE A 89 15.43 -4.14 -8.90
N GLU A 90 15.92 -3.42 -9.90
CA GLU A 90 15.11 -2.38 -10.55
C GLU A 90 13.96 -2.93 -11.39
N ARG A 91 14.15 -4.10 -11.98
CA ARG A 91 13.19 -4.77 -12.84
C ARG A 91 12.98 -6.19 -12.33
N ILE A 92 11.77 -6.49 -11.90
CA ILE A 92 11.36 -7.80 -11.43
C ILE A 92 10.61 -8.49 -12.57
N ASP A 93 11.15 -9.58 -13.10
CA ASP A 93 10.52 -10.32 -14.20
C ASP A 93 9.17 -10.90 -13.77
N LEU A 94 8.14 -10.69 -14.59
CA LEU A 94 6.79 -11.20 -14.37
C LEU A 94 6.49 -12.47 -15.18
N SER A 95 7.45 -13.00 -15.92
CA SER A 95 7.27 -14.16 -16.81
C SER A 95 6.85 -15.45 -16.09
N SER A 96 7.09 -15.57 -14.79
CA SER A 96 6.76 -16.75 -13.99
C SER A 96 5.31 -16.81 -13.48
N GLY A 97 4.50 -15.78 -13.75
CA GLY A 97 3.09 -15.75 -13.33
C GLY A 97 2.12 -15.44 -14.47
N GLU A 98 0.86 -15.22 -14.11
CA GLU A 98 -0.20 -14.95 -15.07
C GLU A 98 -0.35 -13.44 -15.25
N ILE A 99 -0.29 -13.00 -16.50
CA ILE A 99 -0.61 -11.63 -16.91
C ILE A 99 -1.84 -11.68 -17.80
N TYR A 100 -2.86 -10.91 -17.43
CA TYR A 100 -4.09 -10.84 -18.20
C TYR A 100 -4.73 -9.47 -18.11
N THR A 101 -5.53 -9.15 -19.12
CA THR A 101 -6.37 -7.95 -19.09
C THR A 101 -7.68 -8.24 -18.37
N THR A 102 -8.09 -7.33 -17.50
CA THR A 102 -9.39 -7.37 -16.83
C THR A 102 -9.98 -5.97 -16.71
N THR A 103 -11.26 -5.90 -16.33
CA THR A 103 -11.88 -4.67 -15.87
C THR A 103 -11.52 -4.43 -14.40
N ALA A 104 -11.18 -3.19 -14.07
CA ALA A 104 -10.95 -2.70 -12.72
C ALA A 104 -11.84 -1.49 -12.43
N GLU A 105 -12.25 -1.36 -11.18
CA GLU A 105 -13.15 -0.31 -10.69
C GLU A 105 -12.44 0.53 -9.62
N VAL A 106 -12.57 1.86 -9.70
CA VAL A 106 -12.27 2.75 -8.57
C VAL A 106 -13.51 2.78 -7.68
N PHE A 107 -13.48 2.01 -6.59
CA PHE A 107 -14.61 1.85 -5.70
C PHE A 107 -14.49 2.75 -4.46
N HIS A 108 -15.51 3.58 -4.21
CA HIS A 108 -15.56 4.47 -3.05
C HIS A 108 -16.14 3.75 -1.83
N LEU A 109 -15.26 3.33 -0.92
CA LEU A 109 -15.56 2.49 0.26
C LEU A 109 -16.68 3.03 1.15
N LYS A 110 -16.77 4.35 1.35
CA LYS A 110 -17.78 4.95 2.24
C LYS A 110 -19.16 5.13 1.58
N ASN A 111 -19.17 5.33 0.26
CA ASN A 111 -20.38 5.69 -0.48
C ASN A 111 -20.92 4.51 -1.29
N TRP A 112 -20.23 3.37 -1.23
CA TRP A 112 -20.49 2.14 -1.98
C TRP A 112 -20.80 2.38 -3.45
N LYS A 113 -19.97 3.24 -4.07
CA LYS A 113 -20.17 3.68 -5.43
C LYS A 113 -18.92 3.45 -6.26
N GLU A 114 -19.12 2.87 -7.43
CA GLU A 114 -18.16 2.88 -8.52
C GLU A 114 -18.01 4.32 -9.05
N ILE A 115 -16.78 4.83 -8.98
CA ILE A 115 -16.45 6.18 -9.47
C ILE A 115 -15.98 6.13 -10.92
N GLU A 116 -15.28 5.08 -11.30
CA GLU A 116 -14.64 4.93 -12.59
C GLU A 116 -14.37 3.46 -12.87
N THR A 117 -14.49 3.07 -14.14
CA THR A 117 -14.15 1.73 -14.63
C THR A 117 -13.14 1.84 -15.77
N PHE A 118 -12.15 0.97 -15.80
CA PHE A 118 -11.12 0.93 -16.84
C PHE A 118 -10.62 -0.49 -17.10
N LYS A 119 -10.16 -0.75 -18.34
CA LYS A 119 -9.44 -1.98 -18.66
C LYS A 119 -7.98 -1.83 -18.26
N VAL A 120 -7.42 -2.87 -17.67
CA VAL A 120 -6.04 -2.85 -17.18
C VAL A 120 -5.41 -4.22 -17.23
N GLU A 121 -4.10 -4.24 -17.36
CA GLU A 121 -3.30 -5.44 -17.19
C GLU A 121 -3.01 -5.68 -15.71
N VAL A 122 -3.26 -6.90 -15.26
CA VAL A 122 -2.96 -7.34 -13.90
C VAL A 122 -2.01 -8.53 -13.93
N PHE A 123 -1.22 -8.66 -12.86
CA PHE A 123 -0.37 -9.82 -12.63
C PHE A 123 -0.86 -10.59 -11.42
N LYS A 124 -0.95 -11.91 -11.56
CA LYS A 124 -1.22 -12.83 -10.45
C LYS A 124 -0.26 -14.01 -10.53
N GLY A 125 0.47 -14.27 -9.45
CA GLY A 125 1.32 -15.44 -9.35
C GLY A 125 2.39 -15.29 -8.28
N LYS A 126 3.50 -15.95 -8.55
CA LYS A 126 4.66 -16.03 -7.69
C LYS A 126 5.87 -15.54 -8.44
N ILE A 127 6.68 -14.71 -7.79
CA ILE A 127 7.88 -14.13 -8.38
C ILE A 127 9.05 -14.30 -7.42
N GLU A 128 10.23 -14.60 -7.93
CA GLU A 128 11.45 -14.52 -7.14
C GLU A 128 11.73 -13.05 -6.78
N LEU A 129 11.98 -12.77 -5.50
CA LEU A 129 12.21 -11.41 -5.02
C LEU A 129 13.63 -11.30 -4.44
N PRO A 130 14.60 -10.82 -5.23
CA PRO A 130 15.92 -10.47 -4.73
C PRO A 130 15.84 -9.19 -3.87
N LEU A 131 15.54 -9.38 -2.58
CA LEU A 131 15.48 -8.34 -1.56
C LEU A 131 16.63 -8.54 -0.58
N LYS A 132 17.52 -7.56 -0.49
CA LYS A 132 18.56 -7.51 0.56
C LYS A 132 18.12 -6.54 1.64
N ILE A 133 17.75 -7.08 2.81
CA ILE A 133 17.33 -6.29 3.96
C ILE A 133 17.90 -6.87 5.26
N LYS A 134 18.49 -6.00 6.10
CA LYS A 134 19.13 -6.41 7.37
C LYS A 134 18.16 -6.47 8.56
N ILE A 135 16.96 -5.89 8.40
CA ILE A 135 15.96 -5.73 9.46
C ILE A 135 14.69 -6.53 9.19
N LEU A 136 14.84 -7.79 8.78
CA LEU A 136 13.74 -8.65 8.34
C LEU A 136 12.64 -8.82 9.41
N GLU A 137 13.01 -9.02 10.68
CA GLU A 137 12.05 -9.11 11.79
C GLU A 137 11.25 -7.81 11.99
N LYS A 138 11.89 -6.65 11.81
CA LYS A 138 11.17 -5.37 11.85
C LYS A 138 10.23 -5.24 10.66
N LEU A 139 10.64 -5.70 9.47
CA LEU A 139 9.78 -5.70 8.28
C LEU A 139 8.56 -6.60 8.47
N LYS A 140 8.75 -7.79 9.04
CA LYS A 140 7.66 -8.70 9.40
C LYS A 140 6.64 -8.02 10.31
N ALA A 141 7.11 -7.44 11.42
CA ALA A 141 6.24 -6.72 12.34
C ALA A 141 5.56 -5.50 11.69
N ALA A 142 6.28 -4.79 10.82
CA ALA A 142 5.77 -3.62 10.12
C ALA A 142 4.69 -3.98 9.09
N GLY A 143 4.93 -5.00 8.28
CA GLY A 143 3.98 -5.53 7.30
C GLY A 143 2.66 -5.91 7.95
N HIS A 144 2.71 -6.76 8.99
CA HIS A 144 1.51 -7.17 9.74
C HIS A 144 0.78 -5.96 10.34
N SER A 145 1.50 -5.09 11.05
CA SER A 145 0.90 -3.92 11.70
C SER A 145 0.21 -3.00 10.69
N PHE A 146 0.82 -2.76 9.53
CA PHE A 146 0.28 -1.89 8.47
C PHE A 146 -0.88 -2.54 7.73
N CYS A 147 -0.70 -3.76 7.22
CA CYS A 147 -1.70 -4.42 6.37
C CYS A 147 -2.97 -4.76 7.15
N GLU A 148 -2.86 -5.20 8.41
CA GLU A 148 -4.04 -5.41 9.26
C GLU A 148 -4.77 -4.09 9.54
N ALA A 149 -4.02 -3.01 9.84
CA ALA A 149 -4.63 -1.71 10.10
C ALA A 149 -5.33 -1.16 8.86
N LEU A 150 -4.75 -1.36 7.68
CA LEU A 150 -5.32 -0.94 6.40
C LEU A 150 -6.61 -1.71 6.11
N ALA A 151 -6.55 -3.05 6.14
CA ALA A 151 -7.71 -3.91 5.90
C ALA A 151 -8.85 -3.60 6.87
N ARG A 152 -8.55 -3.41 8.17
CA ARG A 152 -9.58 -3.05 9.17
C ARG A 152 -10.15 -1.65 8.95
N MET A 153 -9.36 -0.70 8.47
CA MET A 153 -9.84 0.64 8.13
C MET A 153 -10.78 0.58 6.91
N GLU A 154 -10.39 -0.14 5.87
CA GLU A 154 -11.20 -0.31 4.65
C GLU A 154 -12.52 -1.02 5.00
N MET A 155 -12.45 -2.12 5.75
CA MET A 155 -13.61 -2.84 6.28
C MET A 155 -14.53 -1.94 7.12
N ARG A 156 -13.98 -1.06 7.96
CA ARG A 156 -14.79 -0.11 8.76
C ARG A 156 -15.53 0.89 7.87
N MET A 157 -14.91 1.37 6.79
CA MET A 157 -15.57 2.29 5.86
C MET A 157 -16.66 1.61 5.04
N LEU A 158 -16.48 0.32 4.75
CA LEU A 158 -17.46 -0.51 4.07
C LEU A 158 -18.69 -0.84 4.91
N GLY A 159 -18.65 -0.75 6.24
CA GLY A 159 -19.82 -1.03 7.08
C GLY A 159 -20.39 -2.42 6.83
N GLU A 160 -21.63 -2.49 6.33
CA GLU A 160 -22.37 -3.73 6.05
C GLU A 160 -22.23 -4.23 4.61
N HIS A 161 -21.37 -3.62 3.79
CA HIS A 161 -21.20 -4.03 2.41
C HIS A 161 -20.74 -5.50 2.30
N PRO A 162 -21.30 -6.32 1.38
CA PRO A 162 -21.01 -7.76 1.30
C PRO A 162 -19.52 -8.14 1.19
N ILE A 163 -18.70 -7.28 0.55
CA ILE A 163 -17.24 -7.46 0.44
C ILE A 163 -16.56 -7.62 1.81
N VAL A 164 -17.14 -7.08 2.89
CA VAL A 164 -16.63 -7.29 4.25
C VAL A 164 -16.59 -8.78 4.60
N GLU A 165 -17.69 -9.48 4.37
CA GLU A 165 -17.82 -10.91 4.67
C GLU A 165 -17.08 -11.77 3.65
N THR A 166 -17.24 -11.46 2.36
CA THR A 166 -16.75 -12.33 1.29
C THR A 166 -15.25 -12.19 1.03
N PHE A 167 -14.63 -11.09 1.48
CA PHE A 167 -13.24 -10.80 1.16
C PHE A 167 -12.42 -10.32 2.36
N TYR A 168 -12.80 -9.25 3.06
CA TYR A 168 -11.94 -8.68 4.12
C TYR A 168 -11.81 -9.58 5.35
N LYS A 169 -12.89 -10.25 5.78
CA LYS A 169 -12.82 -11.20 6.89
C LYS A 169 -11.92 -12.42 6.56
N PRO A 170 -12.08 -13.10 5.40
CA PRO A 170 -11.14 -14.12 4.96
C PRO A 170 -9.70 -13.60 4.89
N LEU A 171 -9.47 -12.45 4.23
CA LEU A 171 -8.15 -11.82 4.11
C LEU A 171 -7.49 -11.62 5.48
N LEU A 172 -8.20 -11.06 6.45
CA LEU A 172 -7.67 -10.84 7.81
C LEU A 172 -7.34 -12.14 8.54
N ASN A 173 -8.02 -13.24 8.23
CA ASN A 173 -7.71 -14.54 8.82
C ASN A 173 -6.50 -15.18 8.15
N ASP A 174 -6.41 -15.10 6.82
CA ASP A 174 -5.29 -15.62 6.04
C ASP A 174 -4.00 -14.86 6.37
N MET A 175 -4.08 -13.53 6.47
CA MET A 175 -2.95 -12.64 6.74
C MET A 175 -2.22 -12.99 8.04
N LYS A 176 -2.89 -13.55 9.06
CA LYS A 176 -2.26 -14.02 10.31
C LYS A 176 -1.20 -15.09 10.07
N ARG A 177 -1.32 -15.83 8.97
CA ARG A 177 -0.40 -16.91 8.57
C ARG A 177 0.65 -16.45 7.58
N TRP A 178 0.50 -15.26 6.99
CA TRP A 178 1.46 -14.73 6.04
C TRP A 178 2.75 -14.35 6.77
N GLU A 179 3.89 -14.57 6.12
CA GLU A 179 5.18 -14.22 6.70
C GLU A 179 5.35 -12.70 6.77
N ILE A 180 5.28 -12.00 5.64
CA ILE A 180 5.37 -10.54 5.57
C ILE A 180 4.28 -10.01 4.63
N PRO A 181 3.12 -9.57 5.14
CA PRO A 181 2.06 -9.03 4.30
C PRO A 181 2.42 -7.62 3.80
N LEU A 182 2.13 -7.35 2.52
CA LEU A 182 2.32 -6.06 1.86
C LEU A 182 1.10 -5.70 1.00
N ARG A 183 0.98 -4.39 0.72
CA ARG A 183 0.04 -3.85 -0.25
C ARG A 183 0.80 -3.14 -1.37
N LEU A 184 0.77 -3.71 -2.58
CA LEU A 184 1.63 -3.33 -3.71
C LEU A 184 0.84 -2.84 -4.92
N GLY A 185 1.54 -2.14 -5.81
CA GLY A 185 0.97 -1.61 -7.06
C GLY A 185 -0.01 -0.45 -6.86
N MET A 186 -0.82 -0.21 -7.87
CA MET A 186 -1.91 0.76 -7.84
C MET A 186 -3.15 0.12 -7.21
N TRP A 187 -3.24 0.19 -5.88
CA TRP A 187 -4.40 -0.30 -5.12
C TRP A 187 -5.37 0.81 -4.69
N THR A 188 -5.01 2.07 -4.89
CA THR A 188 -5.83 3.27 -4.62
C THR A 188 -5.39 4.42 -5.54
N ASP A 189 -6.32 5.32 -5.87
CA ASP A 189 -6.06 6.60 -6.54
C ASP A 189 -5.86 7.76 -5.53
N THR A 190 -5.89 7.48 -4.24
CA THR A 190 -5.73 8.49 -3.18
C THR A 190 -4.27 8.95 -3.09
N LYS A 191 -4.02 10.27 -3.07
CA LYS A 191 -2.67 10.88 -3.17
C LYS A 191 -1.64 10.31 -2.20
N PHE A 192 -1.99 10.17 -0.93
CA PHE A 192 -1.05 9.69 0.10
C PHE A 192 -1.02 8.16 0.26
N ARG A 193 -1.87 7.45 -0.48
CA ARG A 193 -2.08 6.00 -0.38
C ARG A 193 -2.24 5.57 1.08
N GLY A 194 -1.33 4.73 1.59
CA GLY A 194 -1.30 4.29 2.99
C GLY A 194 -0.32 5.06 3.89
N ASN A 195 0.44 6.03 3.38
CA ASN A 195 1.54 6.66 4.16
C ASN A 195 1.04 7.51 5.33
N LEU A 196 -0.19 8.00 5.28
CA LEU A 196 -0.83 8.75 6.36
C LEU A 196 -1.84 7.91 7.15
N LEU A 197 -1.83 6.58 6.96
CA LEU A 197 -2.77 5.65 7.59
C LEU A 197 -2.74 5.71 9.12
N PHE A 198 -1.66 6.15 9.78
CA PHE A 198 -1.69 6.28 11.24
C PHE A 198 -2.61 7.44 11.69
N PHE A 199 -2.51 8.58 11.01
CA PHE A 199 -3.15 9.83 11.42
C PHE A 199 -4.62 9.92 11.08
N TRP A 200 -5.19 8.96 10.35
CA TRP A 200 -6.62 8.97 10.02
C TRP A 200 -7.55 8.93 11.24
N ARG A 201 -7.08 8.51 12.42
CA ARG A 201 -7.88 8.56 13.66
C ARG A 201 -7.72 9.87 14.42
N ILE A 202 -6.70 10.66 14.09
CA ILE A 202 -6.41 11.94 14.74
C ILE A 202 -7.20 13.04 14.04
N LYS A 203 -8.38 13.37 14.58
CA LYS A 203 -9.32 14.34 13.98
C LYS A 203 -8.65 15.69 13.69
N GLU A 204 -7.82 16.16 14.60
CA GLU A 204 -7.04 17.40 14.46
C GLU A 204 -6.18 17.40 13.19
N VAL A 205 -5.33 16.37 13.01
CA VAL A 205 -4.44 16.24 11.85
C VAL A 205 -5.25 16.12 10.56
N ARG A 206 -6.33 15.32 10.56
CA ARG A 206 -7.21 15.19 9.39
C ARG A 206 -7.81 16.52 8.96
N ASN A 207 -8.42 17.24 9.90
CA ASN A 207 -9.08 18.51 9.62
C ASN A 207 -8.07 19.49 9.06
N ARG A 208 -6.90 19.57 9.68
CA ARG A 208 -5.82 20.46 9.25
C ARG A 208 -5.34 20.17 7.83
N ILE A 209 -5.07 18.90 7.52
CA ILE A 209 -4.64 18.50 6.17
C ILE A 209 -5.75 18.77 5.15
N PHE A 210 -7.01 18.52 5.50
CA PHE A 210 -8.13 18.80 4.62
C PHE A 210 -8.31 20.31 4.37
N GLU A 211 -8.15 21.14 5.40
CA GLU A 211 -8.22 22.60 5.28
C GLU A 211 -7.13 23.15 4.35
N GLU A 212 -5.88 22.72 4.55
CA GLU A 212 -4.69 23.19 3.81
C GLU A 212 -4.61 22.63 2.39
N LEU A 213 -4.87 21.32 2.21
CA LEU A 213 -4.59 20.62 0.95
C LEU A 213 -5.85 20.24 0.17
N LYS A 214 -7.04 20.39 0.77
CA LYS A 214 -8.32 19.89 0.20
C LYS A 214 -8.30 18.40 -0.13
N ILE A 215 -7.48 17.63 0.59
CA ILE A 215 -7.28 16.19 0.40
C ILE A 215 -7.69 15.45 1.66
N ASP A 216 -8.51 14.42 1.52
CA ASP A 216 -8.76 13.44 2.58
C ASP A 216 -7.59 12.45 2.64
N ILE A 217 -7.00 12.29 3.81
CA ILE A 217 -5.86 11.39 4.02
C ILE A 217 -6.28 9.92 4.13
N ARG A 218 -7.58 9.65 4.29
CA ARG A 218 -8.11 8.28 4.26
C ARG A 218 -8.10 7.79 2.81
N PRO A 219 -7.60 6.58 2.52
CA PRO A 219 -7.82 5.97 1.22
C PRO A 219 -9.28 5.51 1.13
N THR A 220 -10.19 6.46 0.87
CA THR A 220 -11.63 6.20 0.74
C THR A 220 -11.98 5.51 -0.56
N LYS A 221 -11.04 5.46 -1.50
CA LYS A 221 -11.17 4.83 -2.80
C LYS A 221 -10.14 3.72 -2.94
N VAL A 222 -10.55 2.59 -3.46
CA VAL A 222 -9.68 1.43 -3.70
C VAL A 222 -9.89 0.89 -5.11
N ILE A 223 -8.88 0.22 -5.65
CA ILE A 223 -9.04 -0.54 -6.87
C ILE A 223 -9.67 -1.89 -6.52
N TYR A 224 -10.86 -2.13 -7.05
CA TYR A 224 -11.59 -3.38 -6.96
C TYR A 224 -11.53 -4.12 -8.29
N LEU A 225 -11.38 -5.44 -8.23
CA LEU A 225 -11.31 -6.33 -9.39
C LEU A 225 -12.55 -7.24 -9.37
N PRO A 226 -13.60 -6.92 -10.14
CA PRO A 226 -14.86 -7.67 -10.11
C PRO A 226 -14.69 -9.16 -10.43
N ARG A 227 -13.81 -9.49 -11.38
CA ARG A 227 -13.46 -10.87 -11.75
C ARG A 227 -12.93 -11.68 -10.56
N GLU A 228 -12.15 -11.04 -9.67
CA GLU A 228 -11.56 -11.66 -8.49
C GLU A 228 -12.42 -11.53 -7.24
N LYS A 229 -13.47 -10.68 -7.28
CA LYS A 229 -14.27 -10.26 -6.13
C LYS A 229 -13.40 -9.74 -4.96
N ALA A 230 -12.33 -9.03 -5.29
CA ALA A 230 -11.27 -8.66 -4.35
C ALA A 230 -10.72 -7.26 -4.63
N THR A 231 -10.11 -6.62 -3.61
CA THR A 231 -9.35 -5.38 -3.83
C THR A 231 -7.89 -5.68 -4.19
N ALA A 232 -7.36 -4.96 -5.16
CA ALA A 232 -6.10 -5.30 -5.84
C ALA A 232 -4.84 -5.02 -5.03
N GLY A 233 -3.86 -5.92 -5.06
CA GLY A 233 -2.50 -5.67 -4.58
C GLY A 233 -2.13 -6.20 -3.19
N TRP A 234 -2.92 -7.08 -2.57
CA TRP A 234 -2.50 -7.82 -1.37
C TRP A 234 -1.49 -8.88 -1.74
N CYS A 235 -0.32 -8.82 -1.10
CA CYS A 235 0.81 -9.70 -1.36
C CYS A 235 1.45 -10.17 -0.06
N GLU A 236 2.28 -11.19 -0.18
CA GLU A 236 3.12 -11.73 0.89
C GLU A 236 4.56 -11.87 0.37
N ILE A 237 5.54 -11.41 1.16
CA ILE A 237 6.92 -11.87 0.99
C ILE A 237 7.10 -13.11 1.85
N LYS A 238 7.45 -14.21 1.20
CA LYS A 238 7.81 -15.49 1.82
C LYS A 238 9.32 -15.66 1.81
N ILE A 239 9.91 -16.01 2.95
CA ILE A 239 11.37 -16.03 3.13
C ILE A 239 11.98 -17.31 2.58
#